data_AF-A0A7H1MD08-F1
#
_entry.id   AF-A0A7H1MD08-F1
#
_cell.length_a   1.000
_cell.length_b   1.000
_cell.length_c   1.000
_cell.angle_alpha   90.00
_cell.angle_beta   90.00
_cell.angle_gamma   90.00
#
_symmetry.space_group_name_H-M   'P 1'
#
loop_
_entity.id
_entity.type
_entity.pdbx_description
1 polymer ?
#
loop_
_entity_poly.entity_id
_entity_poly.type
_entity_poly.pdbx_seq_one_letter_code
_entity_poly.pdbx_strand_id
1 'polypeptide(L)'
;MNLWQQYQTNKASKQGLYFPREGAAELGVSEGRLMADAPESVYLGGKENIRNIVLELRTLGQVQCVVRNSLCVHEKQGVYENVSFAPASGIALNIGGIDLRIFTARWHHALAVTARENGKVARSVQFYDEFGVAVQKVFLKEEGREAQWQALSAAFGKNRKPEFQSAAMPPPVEPAPLPAEKTAAFQERWNELKDIHHFGALLETFGLDRRAAYRHAPVGLTRRLEQGA
;
A
#
# COMPACT_ATOMS: atom_id res chain seq x y z
N MET A 1 -16.33 -23.27 9.76
CA MET A 1 -14.90 -22.92 9.68
C MET A 1 -14.81 -21.46 9.27
N ASN A 2 -14.17 -20.59 10.05
CA ASN A 2 -14.03 -19.17 9.72
C ASN A 2 -13.04 -18.97 8.54
N LEU A 3 -12.93 -17.75 7.99
CA LEU A 3 -12.07 -17.49 6.83
C LEU A 3 -10.61 -17.81 7.12
N TRP A 4 -10.15 -17.48 8.34
CA TRP A 4 -8.78 -17.77 8.75
C TRP A 4 -8.47 -19.27 8.80
N GLN A 5 -9.37 -20.08 9.36
CA GLN A 5 -9.21 -21.53 9.42
C GLN A 5 -9.22 -22.17 8.02
N GLN A 6 -10.05 -21.66 7.11
CA GLN A 6 -10.04 -22.10 5.70
C GLN A 6 -8.70 -21.78 5.03
N TYR A 7 -8.20 -20.56 5.22
CA TYR A 7 -6.87 -20.16 4.74
C TYR A 7 -5.76 -21.05 5.30
N GLN A 8 -5.76 -21.34 6.60
CA GLN A 8 -4.74 -22.21 7.22
C GLN A 8 -4.80 -23.65 6.68
N THR A 9 -6.01 -24.18 6.47
CA THR A 9 -6.20 -25.50 5.84
C THR A 9 -5.64 -25.51 4.42
N ASN A 10 -5.96 -24.51 3.60
CA ASN A 10 -5.42 -24.38 2.25
C ASN A 10 -3.88 -24.26 2.30
N LYS A 11 -3.34 -23.38 3.13
CA LYS A 11 -1.90 -23.15 3.29
C LYS A 11 -1.14 -24.45 3.61
N ALA A 12 -1.67 -25.29 4.49
CA ALA A 12 -1.04 -26.56 4.86
C ALA A 12 -0.94 -27.56 3.70
N SER A 13 -1.80 -27.44 2.68
CA SER A 13 -1.81 -28.30 1.50
C SER A 13 -0.99 -27.77 0.32
N LYS A 14 -0.55 -26.51 0.37
CA LYS A 14 0.18 -25.86 -0.74
C LYS A 14 1.68 -26.12 -0.60
N GLN A 15 2.35 -26.36 -1.71
CA GLN A 15 3.81 -26.38 -1.78
C GLN A 15 4.33 -24.99 -2.12
N GLY A 16 5.35 -24.52 -1.41
CA GLY A 16 5.96 -23.21 -1.65
C GLY A 16 5.29 -22.04 -0.90
N LEU A 17 5.55 -20.82 -1.38
CA LEU A 17 5.06 -19.59 -0.74
C LEU A 17 3.55 -19.41 -1.00
N TYR A 18 2.78 -19.30 0.08
CA TYR A 18 1.33 -19.07 0.03
C TYR A 18 0.93 -18.02 1.08
N PHE A 19 0.83 -16.76 0.65
CA PHE A 19 0.57 -15.64 1.55
C PHE A 19 -0.93 -15.36 1.68
N PRO A 20 -1.35 -14.54 2.66
CA PRO A 20 -2.75 -14.18 2.84
C PRO A 20 -3.40 -13.55 1.60
N ARG A 21 -2.62 -12.88 0.73
CA ARG A 21 -3.15 -12.35 -0.53
C ARG A 21 -3.66 -13.47 -1.44
N GLU A 22 -2.84 -14.49 -1.69
CA GLU A 22 -3.23 -15.62 -2.56
C GLU A 22 -4.36 -16.42 -1.91
N GLY A 23 -4.29 -16.61 -0.59
CA GLY A 23 -5.36 -17.25 0.18
C GLY A 23 -6.69 -16.52 0.10
N ALA A 24 -6.69 -15.20 0.25
CA ALA A 24 -7.90 -14.40 0.15
C ALA A 24 -8.50 -14.46 -1.26
N ALA A 25 -7.67 -14.40 -2.31
CA ALA A 25 -8.10 -14.54 -3.69
C ALA A 25 -8.76 -15.91 -3.95
N GLU A 26 -8.16 -17.01 -3.48
CA GLU A 26 -8.73 -18.36 -3.61
C GLU A 26 -10.06 -18.51 -2.84
N LEU A 27 -10.21 -17.81 -1.72
CA LEU A 27 -11.44 -17.80 -0.92
C LEU A 27 -12.50 -16.81 -1.45
N GLY A 28 -12.20 -16.05 -2.51
CA GLY A 28 -13.12 -15.06 -3.08
C GLY A 28 -13.39 -13.86 -2.15
N VAL A 29 -12.44 -13.52 -1.27
CA VAL A 29 -12.54 -12.38 -0.34
C VAL A 29 -11.34 -11.44 -0.49
N SER A 30 -11.43 -10.23 0.07
CA SER A 30 -10.28 -9.33 0.12
C SER A 30 -9.26 -9.76 1.18
N GLU A 31 -8.00 -9.40 0.98
CA GLU A 31 -6.92 -9.70 1.93
C GLU A 31 -7.20 -9.07 3.31
N GLY A 32 -7.70 -7.83 3.33
CA GLY A 32 -8.12 -7.17 4.56
C GLY A 32 -9.20 -7.94 5.32
N ARG A 33 -10.19 -8.50 4.61
CA ARG A 33 -11.25 -9.30 5.23
C ARG A 33 -10.73 -10.61 5.80
N LEU A 34 -9.81 -11.29 5.11
CA LEU A 34 -9.14 -12.48 5.63
C LEU A 34 -8.33 -12.14 6.89
N MET A 35 -7.54 -11.07 6.85
CA MET A 35 -6.67 -10.69 7.97
C MET A 35 -7.44 -10.15 9.18
N ALA A 36 -8.60 -9.53 8.97
CA ALA A 36 -9.51 -9.13 10.05
C ALA A 36 -10.17 -10.33 10.75
N ASP A 37 -10.14 -11.52 10.14
CA ASP A 37 -10.67 -12.76 10.73
C ASP A 37 -9.60 -13.59 11.46
N ALA A 38 -8.33 -13.18 11.39
CA ALA A 38 -7.26 -13.85 12.12
C ALA A 38 -7.44 -13.69 13.65
N PRO A 39 -7.14 -14.72 14.47
CA PRO A 39 -7.47 -14.75 15.91
C PRO A 39 -6.89 -13.60 16.74
N GLU A 40 -5.65 -13.20 16.48
CA GLU A 40 -4.96 -12.11 17.19
C GLU A 40 -4.84 -10.85 16.31
N SER A 41 -5.87 -10.59 15.51
CA SER A 41 -6.02 -9.37 14.72
C SER A 41 -6.87 -8.35 15.47
N VAL A 42 -6.34 -7.15 15.63
CA VAL A 42 -7.02 -6.03 16.31
C VAL A 42 -7.24 -4.91 15.30
N TYR A 43 -8.48 -4.45 15.17
CA TYR A 43 -8.79 -3.29 14.36
C TYR A 43 -8.33 -2.01 15.06
N LEU A 44 -7.50 -1.21 14.38
CA LEU A 44 -6.95 0.04 14.93
C LEU A 44 -7.74 1.30 14.53
N GLY A 45 -8.77 1.15 13.69
CA GLY A 45 -9.54 2.28 13.16
C GLY A 45 -9.23 2.60 11.70
N GLY A 46 -9.80 3.71 11.23
CA GLY A 46 -9.78 4.06 9.82
C GLY A 46 -9.25 5.44 9.50
N LYS A 47 -9.84 6.08 8.48
CA LYS A 47 -9.39 7.39 7.95
C LYS A 47 -9.22 8.46 9.02
N GLU A 48 -10.00 8.39 10.09
CA GLU A 48 -10.00 9.35 11.20
C GLU A 48 -8.69 9.38 11.99
N ASN A 49 -7.93 8.28 12.02
CA ASN A 49 -6.74 8.17 12.88
C ASN A 49 -5.51 7.54 12.20
N ILE A 50 -5.58 7.18 10.92
CA ILE A 50 -4.43 6.58 10.19
C ILE A 50 -3.15 7.42 10.29
N ARG A 51 -3.24 8.75 10.21
CA ARG A 51 -2.06 9.62 10.34
C ARG A 51 -1.39 9.44 11.70
N ASN A 52 -2.18 9.38 12.77
CA ASN A 52 -1.69 9.19 14.13
C ASN A 52 -1.07 7.80 14.28
N ILE A 53 -1.68 6.75 13.71
CA ILE A 53 -1.12 5.40 13.72
C ILE A 53 0.25 5.39 13.03
N VAL A 54 0.37 6.02 11.85
CA VAL A 54 1.65 6.08 11.11
C VAL A 54 2.72 6.84 11.91
N LEU A 55 2.37 7.93 12.59
CA LEU A 55 3.31 8.66 13.46
C LEU A 55 3.81 7.79 14.61
N GLU A 56 2.93 6.99 15.21
CA GLU A 56 3.26 6.10 16.33
C GLU A 56 4.13 4.89 15.93
N LEU A 57 4.24 4.55 14.64
CA LEU A 57 5.13 3.48 14.17
C LEU A 57 6.59 3.71 14.56
N ARG A 58 7.02 4.97 14.76
CA ARG A 58 8.37 5.29 15.24
C ARG A 58 8.72 4.61 16.57
N THR A 59 7.72 4.37 17.43
CA THR A 59 7.91 3.78 18.76
C THR A 59 8.34 2.30 18.70
N LEU A 60 8.05 1.65 17.57
CA LEU A 60 8.39 0.25 17.30
C LEU A 60 9.88 0.06 16.95
N GLY A 61 10.64 1.15 16.76
CA GLY A 61 12.05 1.07 16.41
C GLY A 61 12.27 0.50 15.01
N GLN A 62 13.19 -0.46 14.87
CA GLN A 62 13.46 -1.12 13.60
C GLN A 62 12.28 -1.98 13.15
N VAL A 63 11.81 -1.68 11.94
CA VAL A 63 10.71 -2.37 11.28
C VAL A 63 11.09 -2.75 9.86
N GLN A 64 10.31 -3.62 9.25
CA GLN A 64 10.33 -3.89 7.82
C GLN A 64 9.04 -3.35 7.20
N CYS A 65 9.18 -2.30 6.39
CA CYS A 65 8.13 -1.76 5.55
C CYS A 65 8.00 -2.57 4.27
N VAL A 66 6.79 -3.03 3.97
CA VAL A 66 6.44 -3.78 2.76
C VAL A 66 5.33 -3.03 2.02
N VAL A 67 5.62 -2.66 0.78
CA VAL A 67 4.66 -2.06 -0.16
C VAL A 67 4.72 -2.87 -1.44
N ARG A 68 3.57 -3.07 -2.10
CA ARG A 68 3.51 -3.89 -3.30
C ARG A 68 2.45 -3.42 -4.28
N ASN A 69 2.56 -3.92 -5.51
CA ASN A 69 1.46 -3.99 -6.45
C ASN A 69 1.28 -5.45 -6.92
N SER A 70 0.63 -5.68 -8.07
CA SER A 70 0.46 -7.02 -8.63
C SER A 70 1.76 -7.63 -9.18
N LEU A 71 2.75 -6.80 -9.53
CA LEU A 71 3.95 -7.21 -10.26
C LEU A 71 5.22 -7.16 -9.42
N CYS A 72 5.25 -6.32 -8.38
CA CYS A 72 6.45 -6.09 -7.57
C CYS A 72 6.09 -6.00 -6.08
N VAL A 73 6.96 -6.55 -5.25
CA VAL A 73 6.99 -6.36 -3.80
C VAL A 73 8.27 -5.63 -3.47
N HIS A 74 8.17 -4.55 -2.68
CA HIS A 74 9.31 -3.79 -2.20
C HIS A 74 9.36 -3.88 -0.68
N GLU A 75 10.48 -4.36 -0.15
CA GLU A 75 10.73 -4.49 1.28
C GLU A 75 11.90 -3.60 1.68
N LYS A 76 11.73 -2.82 2.75
CA LYS A 76 12.78 -1.95 3.27
C LYS A 76 12.78 -1.97 4.79
N GLN A 77 13.92 -2.27 5.38
CA GLN A 77 14.11 -2.15 6.83
C GLN A 77 14.55 -0.73 7.19
N GLY A 78 14.12 -0.27 8.37
CA GLY A 78 14.49 1.02 8.93
C GLY A 78 13.54 1.45 10.04
N VAL A 79 13.65 2.71 10.46
CA VAL A 79 12.79 3.34 11.47
C VAL A 79 11.87 4.37 10.80
N TYR A 80 10.63 4.50 11.29
CA TYR A 80 9.70 5.54 10.84
C TYR A 80 10.07 6.91 11.45
N GLU A 81 11.12 7.53 10.94
CA GLU A 81 11.56 8.87 11.35
C GLU A 81 11.18 9.93 10.31
N ASN A 82 11.24 11.20 10.69
CA ASN A 82 10.98 12.34 9.80
C ASN A 82 9.64 12.23 9.04
N VAL A 83 8.62 11.73 9.74
CA VAL A 83 7.26 11.58 9.20
C VAL A 83 6.51 12.90 9.36
N SER A 84 5.98 13.43 8.26
CA SER A 84 5.11 14.60 8.28
C SER A 84 3.93 14.46 7.32
N PHE A 85 2.85 15.18 7.60
CA PHE A 85 1.62 15.16 6.81
C PHE A 85 1.21 16.58 6.43
N ALA A 86 0.97 16.77 5.13
CA ALA A 86 0.21 17.88 4.57
C ALA A 86 -1.29 17.47 4.44
N PRO A 87 -2.20 18.39 4.04
CA PRO A 87 -3.62 18.05 3.89
C PRO A 87 -3.90 16.88 2.95
N ALA A 88 -3.19 16.79 1.81
CA ALA A 88 -3.43 15.77 0.79
C ALA A 88 -2.36 14.65 0.72
N SER A 89 -1.25 14.78 1.44
CA SER A 89 -0.11 13.88 1.33
C SER A 89 0.66 13.78 2.64
N GLY A 90 1.50 12.77 2.75
CA GLY A 90 2.48 12.61 3.80
C GLY A 90 3.79 12.09 3.23
N ILE A 91 4.84 12.23 4.02
CA ILE A 91 6.18 11.81 3.66
C ILE A 91 6.84 11.22 4.90
N ALA A 92 7.58 10.13 4.73
CA ALA A 92 8.62 9.70 5.65
C ALA A 92 9.92 9.82 4.88
N LEU A 93 10.84 10.70 5.27
CA LEU A 93 12.03 11.01 4.48
C LEU A 93 13.30 10.64 5.24
N ASN A 94 13.81 9.43 5.01
CA ASN A 94 15.10 8.99 5.53
C ASN A 94 15.93 8.39 4.39
N ILE A 95 16.89 9.16 3.88
CA ILE A 95 17.76 8.71 2.78
C ILE A 95 18.54 7.47 3.24
N GLY A 96 18.45 6.39 2.48
CA GLY A 96 19.04 5.09 2.83
C GLY A 96 18.21 4.25 3.80
N GLY A 97 17.21 4.83 4.47
CA GLY A 97 16.25 4.17 5.36
C GLY A 97 14.86 4.05 4.74
N ILE A 98 13.82 4.26 5.55
CA ILE A 98 12.44 4.32 5.08
C ILE A 98 12.20 5.68 4.40
N ASP A 99 12.00 5.64 3.09
CA ASP A 99 11.61 6.80 2.25
C ASP A 99 10.28 6.50 1.56
N LEU A 100 9.23 7.22 1.95
CA LEU A 100 7.85 6.96 1.51
C LEU A 100 7.18 8.26 1.07
N ARG A 101 6.34 8.14 0.05
CA ARG A 101 5.27 9.10 -0.25
C ARG A 101 3.94 8.46 0.15
N ILE A 102 3.20 9.12 1.02
CA ILE A 102 2.01 8.57 1.68
C ILE A 102 0.79 9.34 1.21
N PHE A 103 -0.13 8.67 0.53
CA PHE A 103 -1.38 9.28 0.06
C PHE A 103 -2.56 8.72 0.87
N THR A 104 -2.86 9.34 2.01
CA THR A 104 -3.81 8.80 3.00
C THR A 104 -5.25 8.70 2.51
N ALA A 105 -5.59 9.34 1.38
CA ALA A 105 -6.94 9.31 0.82
C ALA A 105 -7.47 7.88 0.55
N ARG A 106 -6.57 6.94 0.21
CA ARG A 106 -6.91 5.54 -0.04
C ARG A 106 -6.75 4.63 1.17
N TRP A 107 -6.19 5.12 2.27
CA TRP A 107 -5.99 4.33 3.48
C TRP A 107 -7.30 4.37 4.28
N HIS A 108 -7.96 3.24 4.46
CA HIS A 108 -9.27 3.16 5.10
C HIS A 108 -9.30 2.37 6.39
N HIS A 109 -8.44 1.35 6.52
CA HIS A 109 -8.44 0.48 7.68
C HIS A 109 -7.01 0.13 8.08
N ALA A 110 -6.75 0.08 9.38
CA ALA A 110 -5.50 -0.41 9.95
C ALA A 110 -5.76 -1.60 10.89
N LEU A 111 -4.95 -2.64 10.78
CA LEU A 111 -4.97 -3.83 11.64
C LEU A 111 -3.62 -3.99 12.34
N ALA A 112 -3.62 -4.22 13.65
CA ALA A 112 -2.50 -4.83 14.33
C ALA A 112 -2.68 -6.35 14.28
N VAL A 113 -1.75 -7.05 13.65
CA VAL A 113 -1.81 -8.50 13.47
C VAL A 113 -0.66 -9.15 14.21
N THR A 114 -0.99 -10.12 15.05
CA THR A 114 -0.01 -11.09 15.59
C THR A 114 -0.23 -12.44 14.92
N ALA A 115 0.76 -12.92 14.18
CA ALA A 115 0.75 -14.24 13.56
C ALA A 115 1.71 -15.17 14.32
N ARG A 116 1.27 -16.41 14.55
CA ARG A 116 2.05 -17.46 15.21
C ARG A 116 2.19 -18.65 14.30
N GLU A 117 3.41 -18.94 13.87
CA GLU A 117 3.71 -20.07 12.99
C GLU A 117 4.99 -20.77 13.45
N ASN A 118 4.93 -22.08 13.67
CA ASN A 118 6.09 -22.91 14.06
C ASN A 118 6.88 -22.35 15.25
N GLY A 119 6.17 -21.87 16.29
CA GLY A 119 6.77 -21.27 17.49
C GLY A 119 7.32 -19.85 17.30
N LYS A 120 7.30 -19.30 16.07
CA LYS A 120 7.70 -17.91 15.79
C LYS A 120 6.49 -16.98 15.86
N VAL A 121 6.70 -15.82 16.46
CA VAL A 121 5.69 -14.75 16.54
C VAL A 121 6.11 -13.63 15.60
N ALA A 122 5.23 -13.25 14.69
CA ALA A 122 5.41 -12.10 13.81
C ALA A 122 4.32 -11.06 14.11
N ARG A 123 4.72 -9.80 14.29
CA ARG A 123 3.82 -8.69 14.60
C ARG A 123 3.88 -7.67 13.48
N SER A 124 2.72 -7.16 13.07
CA SER A 124 2.67 -6.17 11.99
C SER A 124 1.47 -5.25 12.06
N VAL A 125 1.69 -3.97 11.76
CA VAL A 125 0.60 -3.05 11.43
C VAL A 125 0.35 -3.13 9.92
N GLN A 126 -0.88 -3.45 9.52
CA GLN A 126 -1.28 -3.64 8.12
C GLN A 126 -2.37 -2.65 7.75
N PHE A 127 -2.16 -1.88 6.69
CA PHE A 127 -3.07 -0.86 6.19
C PHE A 127 -3.75 -1.33 4.91
N TYR A 128 -5.04 -1.05 4.79
CA TYR A 128 -5.89 -1.45 3.68
C TYR A 128 -6.73 -0.30 3.16
N ASP A 129 -7.14 -0.38 1.90
CA ASP A 129 -8.18 0.49 1.34
C ASP A 129 -9.60 0.02 1.69
N GLU A 130 -10.61 0.74 1.20
CA GLU A 130 -12.02 0.45 1.49
C GLU A 130 -12.48 -0.91 1.00
N PHE A 131 -11.79 -1.48 0.00
CA PHE A 131 -12.10 -2.79 -0.57
C PHE A 131 -11.27 -3.91 0.08
N GLY A 132 -10.37 -3.57 1.00
CA GLY A 132 -9.50 -4.53 1.68
C GLY A 132 -8.27 -4.93 0.87
N VAL A 133 -7.85 -4.12 -0.11
CA VAL A 133 -6.57 -4.27 -0.80
C VAL A 133 -5.46 -3.73 0.10
N ALA A 134 -4.37 -4.48 0.26
CA ALA A 134 -3.25 -4.06 1.08
C ALA A 134 -2.55 -2.82 0.48
N VAL A 135 -2.44 -1.76 1.28
CA VAL A 135 -1.76 -0.52 0.94
C VAL A 135 -0.31 -0.54 1.42
N GLN A 136 -0.10 -0.94 2.68
CA GLN A 136 1.23 -1.08 3.28
C GLN A 136 1.18 -2.07 4.44
N LYS A 137 2.28 -2.78 4.69
CA LYS A 137 2.48 -3.56 5.91
C LYS A 137 3.79 -3.18 6.58
N VAL A 138 3.79 -3.12 7.91
CA VAL A 138 4.93 -2.74 8.73
C VAL A 138 5.15 -3.82 9.76
N PHE A 139 6.18 -4.64 9.55
CA PHE A 139 6.51 -5.75 10.44
C PHE A 139 7.51 -5.29 11.49
N LEU A 140 7.24 -5.59 12.76
CA LEU A 140 8.20 -5.38 13.83
C LEU A 140 9.43 -6.28 13.62
N LYS A 141 10.63 -5.70 13.69
CA LYS A 141 11.90 -6.44 13.56
C LYS A 141 12.82 -6.23 14.75
N GLU A 142 12.65 -5.15 15.52
CA GLU A 142 13.42 -4.91 16.73
C GLU A 142 12.95 -5.82 17.88
N GLU A 143 13.90 -6.50 18.50
CA GLU A 143 13.68 -7.31 19.71
C GLU A 143 13.42 -6.40 20.93
N GLY A 144 12.66 -6.90 21.91
CA GLY A 144 12.39 -6.15 23.14
C GLY A 144 11.38 -5.00 22.99
N ARG A 145 10.71 -4.90 21.83
CA ARG A 145 9.68 -3.89 21.54
C ARG A 145 8.25 -4.36 21.79
N GLU A 146 8.08 -5.47 22.50
CA GLU A 146 6.78 -6.04 22.89
C GLU A 146 5.90 -5.02 23.60
N ALA A 147 6.46 -4.26 24.55
CA ALA A 147 5.70 -3.30 25.32
C ALA A 147 5.14 -2.17 24.44
N GLN A 148 5.94 -1.65 23.50
CA GLN A 148 5.55 -0.61 22.55
C GLN A 148 4.52 -1.12 21.55
N TRP A 149 4.67 -2.37 21.09
CA TRP A 149 3.66 -3.04 20.27
C TRP A 149 2.30 -3.12 20.99
N GLN A 150 2.29 -3.58 22.25
CA GLN A 150 1.07 -3.68 23.03
C GLN A 150 0.46 -2.29 23.31
N ALA A 151 1.28 -1.30 23.63
CA ALA A 151 0.84 0.08 23.84
C ALA A 151 0.17 0.65 22.57
N LEU A 152 0.78 0.47 21.40
CA LEU A 152 0.20 0.92 20.12
C LEU A 152 -1.14 0.22 19.84
N SER A 153 -1.18 -1.11 19.98
CA SER A 153 -2.41 -1.87 19.75
C SER A 153 -3.53 -1.49 20.73
N ALA A 154 -3.20 -1.21 21.99
CA ALA A 154 -4.17 -0.78 23.00
C ALA A 154 -4.66 0.65 22.77
N ALA A 155 -3.77 1.57 22.40
CA ALA A 155 -4.09 2.98 22.18
C ALA A 155 -5.09 3.18 21.02
N PHE A 156 -4.96 2.41 19.94
CA PHE A 156 -5.83 2.54 18.77
C PHE A 156 -6.91 1.46 18.67
N GLY A 157 -6.81 0.40 19.48
CA GLY A 157 -7.67 -0.77 19.40
C GLY A 157 -9.17 -0.44 19.48
N LYS A 158 -9.94 -1.06 18.59
CA LYS A 158 -11.40 -0.95 18.52
C LYS A 158 -12.04 -2.31 18.78
N ASN A 159 -13.09 -2.33 19.58
CA ASN A 159 -13.88 -3.53 19.85
C ASN A 159 -14.93 -3.79 18.73
N ARG A 160 -14.46 -3.82 17.48
CA ARG A 160 -15.25 -4.17 16.28
C ARG A 160 -14.32 -4.60 15.15
N LYS A 161 -14.85 -5.28 14.14
CA LYS A 161 -14.11 -5.57 12.89
C LYS A 161 -14.24 -4.40 11.90
N PRO A 162 -13.27 -4.22 10.98
CA PRO A 162 -13.46 -3.33 9.83
C PRO A 162 -14.56 -3.85 8.90
N GLU A 163 -15.25 -2.92 8.24
CA GLU A 163 -16.23 -3.23 7.20
C GLU A 163 -15.62 -2.85 5.85
N PHE A 164 -15.40 -3.86 5.01
CA PHE A 164 -14.87 -3.67 3.66
C PHE A 164 -16.01 -3.64 2.65
N GLN A 165 -15.94 -2.73 1.70
CA GLN A 165 -16.83 -2.68 0.56
C GLN A 165 -16.57 -3.86 -0.38
N SER A 166 -17.64 -4.34 -1.01
CA SER A 166 -17.54 -5.28 -2.13
C SER A 166 -17.78 -4.51 -3.41
N ALA A 167 -16.75 -4.42 -4.26
CA ALA A 167 -16.89 -3.86 -5.59
C ALA A 167 -15.98 -4.63 -6.55
N ALA A 168 -16.45 -4.82 -7.78
CA ALA A 168 -15.59 -5.27 -8.85
C ALA A 168 -14.62 -4.14 -9.20
N MET A 169 -13.34 -4.47 -9.34
CA MET A 169 -12.38 -3.52 -9.90
C MET A 169 -12.77 -3.28 -11.37
N PRO A 170 -13.04 -2.04 -11.79
CA PRO A 170 -13.35 -1.77 -13.19
C PRO A 170 -12.14 -2.17 -14.07
N PRO A 171 -12.38 -2.66 -15.29
CA PRO A 171 -11.28 -2.97 -16.20
C PRO A 171 -10.48 -1.69 -16.48
N PRO A 172 -9.15 -1.81 -16.66
CA PRO A 172 -8.35 -0.66 -17.07
C PRO A 172 -8.85 -0.16 -18.43
N VAL A 173 -9.19 1.12 -18.50
CA VAL A 173 -9.59 1.80 -19.74
C VAL A 173 -8.37 2.53 -20.27
N GLU A 174 -7.94 2.18 -21.48
CA GLU A 174 -6.88 2.92 -22.16
C GLU A 174 -7.46 4.26 -22.68
N PRO A 175 -6.81 5.40 -22.40
CA PRO A 175 -7.25 6.68 -22.93
C PRO A 175 -7.23 6.69 -24.46
N ALA A 176 -8.22 7.36 -25.05
CA ALA A 176 -8.21 7.64 -26.48
C ALA A 176 -6.97 8.48 -26.87
N PRO A 177 -6.39 8.27 -28.07
CA PRO A 177 -5.30 9.10 -28.56
C PRO A 177 -5.70 10.58 -28.63
N LEU A 178 -4.76 11.48 -28.34
CA LEU A 178 -4.99 12.91 -28.52
C LEU A 178 -5.07 13.29 -30.01
N PRO A 179 -6.00 14.19 -30.40
CA PRO A 179 -5.94 14.88 -31.69
C PRO A 179 -4.62 15.66 -31.86
N ALA A 180 -4.25 15.97 -33.10
CA ALA A 180 -2.99 16.66 -33.43
C ALA A 180 -2.80 17.98 -32.68
N GLU A 181 -3.84 18.82 -32.64
CA GLU A 181 -3.82 20.12 -31.95
C GLU A 181 -3.61 19.97 -30.44
N LYS A 182 -4.29 19.00 -29.81
CA LYS A 182 -4.08 18.69 -28.39
C LYS A 182 -2.71 18.07 -28.12
N THR A 183 -2.15 17.32 -29.06
CA THR A 183 -0.80 16.78 -28.95
C THR A 183 0.24 17.89 -28.94
N ALA A 184 0.11 18.91 -29.81
CA ALA A 184 1.00 20.07 -29.81
C ALA A 184 0.96 20.82 -28.47
N ALA A 185 -0.24 21.13 -27.96
CA ALA A 185 -0.40 21.78 -26.66
C ALA A 185 0.12 20.93 -25.48
N PHE A 186 -0.04 19.61 -25.55
CA PHE A 186 0.52 18.68 -24.57
C PHE A 186 2.05 18.73 -24.54
N GLN A 187 2.69 18.73 -25.72
CA GLN A 187 4.14 18.78 -25.87
C GLN A 187 4.73 20.12 -25.40
N GLU A 188 4.06 21.23 -25.69
CA GLU A 188 4.44 22.55 -25.17
C GLU A 188 4.47 22.55 -23.63
N ARG A 189 3.35 22.16 -23.00
CA ARG A 189 3.27 22.08 -21.53
C ARG A 189 4.21 21.06 -20.91
N TRP A 190 4.51 19.96 -21.62
CA TRP A 190 5.53 19.00 -21.20
C TRP A 190 6.89 19.69 -21.05
N ASN A 191 7.30 20.50 -22.03
CA ASN A 191 8.60 21.19 -22.01
C ASN A 191 8.68 22.27 -20.93
N GLU A 192 7.53 22.75 -20.44
CA GLU A 192 7.45 23.72 -19.34
C GLU A 192 7.52 23.09 -17.95
N LEU A 193 7.52 21.76 -17.84
CA LEU A 193 7.60 21.07 -16.55
C LEU A 193 8.92 21.36 -15.85
N LYS A 194 8.83 22.04 -14.70
CA LYS A 194 9.99 22.35 -13.83
C LYS A 194 10.16 21.38 -12.66
N ASP A 195 9.13 20.59 -12.37
CA ASP A 195 9.08 19.69 -11.23
C ASP A 195 8.34 18.39 -11.61
N ILE A 196 8.88 17.24 -11.20
CA ILE A 196 8.31 15.92 -11.45
C ILE A 196 6.89 15.75 -10.91
N HIS A 197 6.54 16.48 -9.84
CA HIS A 197 5.23 16.43 -9.21
C HIS A 197 4.16 17.14 -10.05
N HIS A 198 4.54 18.02 -11.00
CA HIS A 198 3.60 18.65 -11.94
C HIS A 198 3.10 17.69 -13.02
N PHE A 199 3.78 16.56 -13.23
CA PHE A 199 3.43 15.63 -14.29
C PHE A 199 2.04 15.04 -14.11
N GLY A 200 1.59 14.79 -12.86
CA GLY A 200 0.25 14.29 -12.58
C GLY A 200 -0.85 15.24 -13.08
N ALA A 201 -0.72 16.54 -12.79
CA ALA A 201 -1.66 17.55 -13.26
C ALA A 201 -1.66 17.69 -14.80
N LEU A 202 -0.50 17.52 -15.43
CA LEU A 202 -0.42 17.48 -16.90
C LEU A 202 -1.24 16.31 -17.46
N LEU A 203 -1.09 15.11 -16.88
CA LEU A 203 -1.86 13.93 -17.30
C LEU A 203 -3.38 14.15 -17.17
N GLU A 204 -3.82 14.66 -16.01
CA GLU A 204 -5.24 14.94 -15.74
C GLU A 204 -5.81 15.94 -16.75
N THR A 205 -5.07 17.01 -17.06
CA THR A 205 -5.53 18.06 -17.98
C THR A 205 -5.79 17.55 -19.39
N PHE A 206 -5.02 16.55 -19.84
CA PHE A 206 -5.17 15.97 -21.18
C PHE A 206 -5.93 14.64 -21.17
N GLY A 207 -6.43 14.19 -20.01
CA GLY A 207 -7.15 12.92 -19.89
C GLY A 207 -6.30 11.71 -20.27
N LEU A 208 -5.00 11.77 -19.99
CA LEU A 208 -4.05 10.71 -20.33
C LEU A 208 -3.64 9.93 -19.08
N ASP A 209 -3.32 8.66 -19.27
CA ASP A 209 -2.53 7.90 -18.32
C ASP A 209 -1.04 8.06 -18.64
N ARG A 210 -0.18 7.60 -17.74
CA ARG A 210 1.28 7.73 -17.89
C ARG A 210 1.83 7.01 -19.12
N ARG A 211 1.28 5.84 -19.49
CA ARG A 211 1.73 5.08 -20.68
C ARG A 211 1.32 5.80 -21.97
N ALA A 212 0.09 6.27 -22.04
CA ALA A 212 -0.44 7.00 -23.18
C ALA A 212 0.32 8.32 -23.38
N ALA A 213 0.61 9.03 -22.30
CA ALA A 213 1.42 10.26 -22.32
C ALA A 213 2.80 10.07 -22.95
N TYR A 214 3.47 8.95 -22.69
CA TYR A 214 4.79 8.70 -23.29
C TYR A 214 4.76 8.57 -24.82
N ARG A 215 3.62 8.17 -25.39
CA ARG A 215 3.44 8.11 -26.86
C ARG A 215 3.21 9.48 -27.48
N HIS A 216 2.76 10.46 -26.70
CA HIS A 216 2.52 11.84 -27.13
C HIS A 216 3.65 12.80 -26.72
N ALA A 217 4.65 12.33 -25.98
CA ALA A 217 5.75 13.16 -25.48
C ALA A 217 6.55 13.80 -26.63
N PRO A 218 7.22 14.94 -26.38
CA PRO A 218 8.11 15.56 -27.36
C PRO A 218 9.19 14.58 -27.86
N VAL A 219 9.59 14.75 -29.12
CA VAL A 219 10.60 13.90 -29.78
C VAL A 219 11.88 13.84 -28.93
N GLY A 220 12.35 12.64 -28.66
CA GLY A 220 13.60 12.40 -27.93
C GLY A 220 13.48 12.40 -26.40
N LEU A 221 12.31 12.73 -25.82
CA LEU A 221 12.13 12.75 -24.36
C LEU A 221 11.66 11.42 -23.76
N THR A 222 11.15 10.51 -24.59
CA THR A 222 10.78 9.15 -24.18
C THR A 222 11.35 8.14 -25.17
N ARG A 223 11.72 6.96 -24.66
CA ARG A 223 12.19 5.83 -25.46
C ARG A 223 11.64 4.55 -24.86
N ARG A 224 10.99 3.73 -25.70
CA ARG A 224 10.63 2.37 -25.31
C ARG A 224 11.87 1.50 -25.32
N LEU A 225 12.11 0.77 -24.24
CA LEU A 225 13.16 -0.22 -24.13
C LEU A 225 12.57 -1.63 -24.29
N GLU A 226 13.40 -2.57 -24.70
CA GLU A 226 13.06 -3.99 -24.67
C GLU A 226 13.05 -4.50 -23.22
N GLN A 227 12.22 -5.50 -22.95
CA GLN A 227 12.13 -6.07 -21.62
C GLN A 227 13.37 -6.96 -21.38
N GLY A 228 14.16 -6.63 -20.35
CA GLY A 228 15.37 -7.37 -19.99
C GLY A 228 16.69 -6.80 -20.53
N ALA A 229 16.65 -5.62 -21.17
CA ALA A 229 17.83 -4.81 -21.49
C ALA A 229 18.36 -4.04 -20.27
#